data_AF-A0A2E4C5U7-F1
#
_entry.id   AF-A0A2E4C5U7-F1
#
_cell.length_a   1.000
_cell.length_b   1.000
_cell.length_c   1.000
_cell.angle_alpha   90.00
_cell.angle_beta   90.00
_cell.angle_gamma   90.00
#
_symmetry.space_group_name_H-M   'P 1'
#
loop_
_entity.id
_entity.type
_entity.pdbx_description
1 polymer ?
#
loop_
_entity_poly.entity_id
_entity_poly.type
_entity_poly.pdbx_seq_one_letter_code
_entity_poly.pdbx_strand_id
1 'polypeptide(L)'
;MDLELPDNVRQILLISTIVLVIFELVNMTGIVFGGDKLFLIDLITSTEYEAFRPDTGFSTQDIVGFLLAAVMGALWYLSAEDELDWESLLADDDDEEE
;
A
#
# COMPACT_ATOMS: atom_id res chain seq x y z
N MET A 1 -10.30 16.88 14.41
CA MET A 1 -11.33 16.53 13.42
C MET A 1 -11.11 15.06 13.25
N ASP A 2 -11.91 14.30 13.96
CA ASP A 2 -11.78 12.85 13.96
C ASP A 2 -12.44 12.37 12.66
N LEU A 3 -11.74 11.52 11.92
CA LEU A 3 -12.17 11.06 10.61
C LEU A 3 -12.92 9.75 10.80
N GLU A 4 -14.24 9.82 10.98
CA GLU A 4 -15.05 8.61 11.11
C GLU A 4 -15.14 7.90 9.74
N LEU A 5 -14.63 6.66 9.67
CA LEU A 5 -14.73 5.78 8.50
C LEU A 5 -15.42 4.47 8.91
N PRO A 6 -16.28 3.90 8.06
CA PRO A 6 -16.80 2.54 8.26
C PRO A 6 -15.68 1.50 8.40
N ASP A 7 -15.92 0.46 9.21
CA ASP A 7 -14.89 -0.53 9.55
C ASP A 7 -14.33 -1.28 8.32
N ASN A 8 -15.18 -1.61 7.35
CA ASN A 8 -14.78 -2.23 6.10
C ASN A 8 -13.84 -1.31 5.28
N VAL A 9 -14.16 -0.01 5.19
CA VAL A 9 -13.34 1.00 4.51
C VAL A 9 -12.00 1.18 5.22
N ARG A 10 -12.02 1.27 6.56
CA ARG A 10 -10.82 1.39 7.38
C ARG A 10 -9.90 0.19 7.20
N GLN A 11 -10.46 -1.01 7.12
CA GLN A 11 -9.71 -2.24 6.85
C GLN A 11 -9.12 -2.30 5.45
N ILE A 12 -9.89 -1.99 4.41
CA ILE A 12 -9.39 -1.91 3.03
C ILE A 12 -8.26 -0.88 2.94
N LEU A 13 -8.41 0.27 3.60
CA LEU A 13 -7.38 1.31 3.66
C LEU A 13 -6.09 0.80 4.31
N LEU A 14 -6.18 0.09 5.43
CA LEU A 14 -5.02 -0.52 6.11
C LEU A 14 -4.34 -1.55 5.23
N ILE A 15 -5.09 -2.50 4.68
CA ILE A 15 -4.56 -3.57 3.82
C ILE A 15 -3.88 -2.96 2.60
N SER A 16 -4.53 -1.99 1.93
CA SER A 16 -3.96 -1.32 0.76
C SER A 16 -2.68 -0.57 1.10
N THR A 17 -2.63 0.07 2.27
CA THR A 17 -1.42 0.74 2.77
C THR A 17 -0.28 -0.26 2.96
N ILE A 18 -0.54 -1.39 3.62
CA ILE A 18 0.46 -2.44 3.85
C ILE A 18 0.95 -3.03 2.52
N VAL A 19 0.03 -3.35 1.60
CA VAL A 19 0.36 -3.87 0.27
C VAL A 19 1.25 -2.89 -0.48
N LEU A 20 0.93 -1.59 -0.45
CA LEU A 20 1.73 -0.57 -1.11
C LEU A 20 3.13 -0.43 -0.49
N VAL A 21 3.25 -0.47 0.84
CA VAL A 21 4.56 -0.45 1.51
C VAL A 21 5.40 -1.66 1.11
N ILE A 22 4.81 -2.86 1.12
CA ILE A 22 5.51 -4.08 0.70
C ILE A 22 5.93 -3.99 -0.77
N PHE A 23 5.04 -3.49 -1.63
CA PHE A 23 5.32 -3.27 -3.04
C PHE A 23 6.54 -2.36 -3.24
N GLU A 24 6.62 -1.23 -2.52
CA GLU A 24 7.78 -0.34 -2.63
C GLU A 24 9.07 -0.96 -2.05
N LEU A 25 8.99 -1.74 -0.97
CA LEU A 25 10.15 -2.46 -0.44
C LEU A 25 10.68 -3.49 -1.45
N VAL A 26 9.80 -4.17 -2.19
CA VAL A 26 10.18 -5.09 -3.25
C VAL A 26 10.74 -4.33 -4.47
N ASN A 27 10.20 -3.14 -4.79
CA ASN A 27 10.72 -2.30 -5.88
C ASN A 27 12.17 -1.85 -5.64
N MET A 28 12.54 -1.72 -4.38
CA MET A 28 13.84 -1.19 -3.98
C MET A 28 14.78 -2.25 -3.44
N THR A 29 14.61 -3.51 -3.83
CA THR A 29 15.47 -4.62 -3.41
C THR A 29 16.96 -4.33 -3.62
N GLY A 30 17.35 -3.66 -4.71
CA GLY A 30 18.73 -3.21 -4.95
C GLY A 30 19.29 -2.26 -3.89
N ILE A 31 18.46 -1.41 -3.28
CA ILE A 31 18.86 -0.51 -2.18
C ILE A 31 19.03 -1.30 -0.87
N VAL A 32 18.14 -2.26 -0.62
CA VAL A 32 18.09 -3.01 0.66
C VAL A 32 19.13 -4.14 0.70
N PHE A 33 19.34 -4.84 -0.42
CA PHE A 33 20.16 -6.05 -0.52
C PHE A 33 21.42 -5.86 -1.37
N GLY A 34 21.58 -4.71 -2.03
CA GLY A 34 22.64 -4.43 -3.00
C GLY A 34 22.33 -4.99 -4.40
N GLY A 35 22.82 -4.30 -5.42
CA GLY A 35 22.63 -4.68 -6.84
C GLY A 35 21.60 -3.81 -7.55
N ASP A 36 20.99 -4.35 -8.60
CA ASP A 36 19.99 -3.63 -9.39
C ASP A 36 18.66 -3.53 -8.64
N LYS A 37 17.96 -2.41 -8.83
CA LYS A 37 16.59 -2.24 -8.36
C LYS A 37 15.63 -2.96 -9.30
N LEU A 38 14.61 -3.57 -8.73
CA LEU A 38 13.53 -4.23 -9.45
C LEU A 38 12.37 -3.25 -9.59
N PHE A 39 11.94 -2.92 -10.80
CA PHE A 39 10.73 -2.14 -11.01
C PHE A 39 9.58 -3.11 -11.34
N LEU A 40 8.76 -3.44 -10.33
CA LEU A 40 7.66 -4.40 -10.46
C LEU A 40 6.65 -4.03 -11.54
N ILE A 41 6.42 -2.73 -11.76
CA ILE A 41 5.53 -2.26 -12.83
C ILE A 41 6.08 -2.72 -14.19
N ASP A 42 7.36 -2.49 -14.44
CA ASP A 42 8.02 -2.89 -15.69
C ASP A 42 8.15 -4.41 -15.83
N LEU A 43 8.05 -5.16 -14.73
CA LEU A 43 8.01 -6.63 -14.76
C LEU A 43 6.65 -7.17 -15.21
N ILE A 44 5.55 -6.58 -14.75
CA ILE A 44 4.18 -7.09 -14.96
C ILE A 44 3.42 -6.38 -16.08
N THR A 45 3.97 -5.28 -16.61
CA THR A 45 3.38 -4.53 -17.71
C THR A 45 4.34 -4.47 -18.91
N SER A 46 3.79 -4.34 -20.11
CA SER A 46 4.58 -4.24 -21.34
C SER A 46 5.12 -2.81 -21.52
N THR A 47 6.07 -2.39 -20.69
CA THR A 47 6.80 -1.13 -20.87
C THR A 47 8.01 -1.33 -21.78
N GLU A 48 8.58 -0.22 -22.26
CA GLU A 48 9.84 -0.23 -23.02
C GLU A 48 11.08 -0.34 -22.11
N TYR A 49 10.89 -0.30 -20.78
CA TYR A 49 11.96 -0.27 -19.80
C TYR A 49 12.30 -1.68 -19.32
N GLU A 50 13.57 -1.93 -19.01
CA GLU A 50 13.99 -3.14 -18.32
C GLU A 50 13.51 -3.15 -16.87
N ALA A 51 13.03 -4.29 -16.40
CA ALA A 51 12.55 -4.44 -15.02
C ALA A 51 13.68 -4.33 -13.99
N PHE A 52 14.91 -4.74 -14.32
CA PHE A 52 16.07 -4.59 -13.44
C PHE A 52 16.97 -3.47 -13.95
N ARG A 53 17.27 -2.49 -13.09
CA ARG A 53 18.05 -1.30 -13.48
C ARG A 53 19.04 -0.89 -12.37
N PRO A 54 20.15 -0.22 -12.71
CA PRO A 54 21.14 0.21 -11.72
C PRO A 54 20.54 1.05 -10.59
N ASP A 55 20.98 0.79 -9.37
CA ASP A 55 20.59 1.61 -8.22
C ASP A 55 21.17 3.03 -8.34
N THR A 56 20.27 4.00 -8.46
CA THR A 56 20.57 5.43 -8.48
C THR A 56 19.94 6.17 -7.30
N GLY A 57 19.48 5.43 -6.28
CA GLY A 57 18.74 5.93 -5.13
C GLY A 57 17.21 5.84 -5.32
N PHE A 58 16.50 6.74 -4.66
CA PHE A 58 15.03 6.83 -4.77
C PHE A 58 14.63 7.40 -6.14
N SER A 59 13.86 6.63 -6.88
CA SER A 59 13.22 7.07 -8.12
C SER A 59 11.97 7.89 -7.82
N THR A 60 11.45 8.58 -8.83
CA THR A 60 10.16 9.28 -8.73
C THR A 60 9.02 8.33 -8.34
N GLN A 61 9.04 7.09 -8.84
CA GLN A 61 8.03 6.08 -8.48
C GLN A 61 8.08 5.76 -6.99
N ASP A 62 9.27 5.49 -6.45
CA ASP A 62 9.43 5.17 -5.04
C ASP A 62 8.93 6.34 -4.16
N ILE A 63 9.31 7.57 -4.51
CA ILE A 63 8.89 8.77 -3.77
C ILE A 63 7.36 8.89 -3.77
N VAL A 64 6.73 8.75 -4.93
CA VAL A 64 5.26 8.82 -5.05
C VAL A 64 4.59 7.68 -4.28
N GLY A 65 5.12 6.45 -4.37
CA GLY A 65 4.61 5.28 -3.68
C GLY A 65 4.68 5.43 -2.16
N PHE A 66 5.82 5.87 -1.61
CA PHE A 66 5.96 6.12 -0.18
C PHE A 66 5.12 7.31 0.30
N LEU A 67 5.00 8.37 -0.48
CA LEU A 67 4.11 9.50 -0.13
C LEU A 67 2.66 9.06 -0.09
N LEU A 68 2.21 8.27 -1.07
CA LEU A 68 0.86 7.73 -1.10
C LEU A 68 0.62 6.80 0.11
N ALA A 69 1.55 5.89 0.39
CA ALA A 69 1.49 5.01 1.56
C ALA A 69 1.45 5.82 2.88
N ALA A 70 2.24 6.88 3.00
CA ALA A 70 2.25 7.74 4.18
C ALA A 70 0.92 8.47 4.36
N VAL A 71 0.32 8.99 3.29
CA VAL A 71 -1.00 9.63 3.33
C VAL A 71 -2.07 8.62 3.71
N MET A 72 -2.09 7.44 3.10
CA MET A 72 -3.08 6.40 3.40
C MET A 72 -2.95 5.88 4.84
N GLY A 73 -1.73 5.67 5.31
CA GLY A 73 -1.48 5.28 6.70
C GLY A 73 -1.86 6.37 7.70
N ALA A 74 -1.64 7.64 7.37
CA ALA A 74 -2.09 8.76 8.20
C ALA A 74 -3.62 8.87 8.23
N LEU A 75 -4.31 8.70 7.09
CA LEU A 75 -5.77 8.66 7.03
C LEU A 75 -6.33 7.51 7.87
N TRP A 76 -5.73 6.32 7.78
CA TRP A 76 -6.13 5.19 8.60
C TRP A 76 -5.94 5.48 10.10
N TYR A 77 -4.76 6.00 10.47
CA TYR A 77 -4.43 6.33 11.87
C TYR A 77 -5.37 7.39 12.46
N LEU A 78 -5.74 8.40 11.68
CA LEU A 78 -6.69 9.45 12.11
C LEU A 78 -8.15 8.98 12.13
N SER A 79 -8.45 7.80 11.56
CA SER A 79 -9.78 7.17 11.59
C SER A 79 -9.91 6.01 12.60
N ALA A 80 -8.83 5.70 13.30
CA ALA A 80 -8.81 4.61 14.26
C ALA A 80 -9.40 5.09 15.59
N GLU A 81 -10.65 4.72 15.86
CA GLU A 81 -11.36 5.07 17.10
C GLU A 81 -11.40 3.91 18.11
N ASP A 82 -11.44 2.65 17.65
CA ASP A 82 -11.52 1.43 18.47
C ASP A 82 -10.76 0.25 17.80
N GLU A 83 -10.76 -0.94 18.43
CA GLU A 83 -10.22 -2.17 17.82
C GLU A 83 -10.86 -2.44 16.44
N LEU A 84 -10.05 -2.93 15.50
CA LEU A 84 -10.49 -3.20 14.14
C LEU A 84 -11.37 -4.46 14.11
N ASP A 85 -12.63 -4.35 13.70
CA ASP A 85 -13.52 -5.50 13.56
C ASP A 85 -13.28 -6.26 12.25
N TRP A 86 -12.35 -7.22 12.27
CA TRP A 86 -11.96 -8.01 11.09
C TRP A 86 -13.10 -8.78 10.42
N GLU A 87 -14.21 -9.02 11.12
CA GLU A 87 -15.39 -9.68 10.56
C GLU A 87 -16.09 -8.77 9.52
N SER A 88 -16.00 -7.45 9.69
CA SER A 88 -16.65 -6.48 8.79
C SER A 88 -16.12 -6.47 7.36
N LEU A 89 -14.97 -7.10 7.07
CA LEU A 89 -14.48 -7.29 5.70
C LEU A 89 -15.16 -8.44 4.96
N LEU A 90 -15.69 -9.39 5.72
CA LEU A 90 -16.29 -10.64 5.23
C LEU A 90 -17.80 -10.68 5.43
N ALA A 91 -18.35 -9.74 6.21
CA ALA A 91 -19.77 -9.49 6.26
C ALA A 91 -20.24 -9.21 4.83
N ASP A 92 -21.01 -10.13 4.26
CA ASP A 92 -21.74 -9.86 3.04
C ASP A 92 -22.76 -8.75 3.36
N ASP A 93 -22.98 -7.82 2.43
CA ASP A 93 -24.01 -6.77 2.52
C ASP A 93 -25.44 -7.34 2.78
N ASP A 94 -25.62 -8.67 2.77
CA ASP A 94 -26.87 -9.41 2.97
C ASP A 94 -27.11 -9.87 4.43
N ASP A 95 -26.15 -9.72 5.36
CA ASP A 95 -26.34 -10.07 6.79
C ASP A 95 -26.91 -8.90 7.64
N GLU A 96 -27.62 -7.96 7.01
CA GLU A 96 -28.55 -7.05 7.70
C GLU A 96 -29.88 -7.76 8.00
N GLU A 97 -29.85 -8.84 8.81
CA GLU A 97 -31.05 -9.33 9.52
C GLU A 97 -31.08 -8.76 10.95
N GLU A 98 -31.61 -7.53 11.10
CA GLU A 98 -32.39 -7.10 12.28
C GLU A 98 -33.39 -5.97 11.97
#